data_AF-A0A3G2C8S4-F1
#
_entry.id   AF-A0A3G2C8S4-F1
#
_cell.length_a   1.000
_cell.length_b   1.000
_cell.length_c   1.000
_cell.angle_alpha   90.00
_cell.angle_beta   90.00
_cell.angle_gamma   90.00
#
_symmetry.space_group_name_H-M   'P 1'
#
loop_
_entity.id
_entity.type
_entity.pdbx_description
1 polymer ?
#
loop_
_entity_poly.entity_id
_entity_poly.type
_entity_poly.pdbx_seq_one_letter_code
_entity_poly.pdbx_strand_id
1 'polypeptide(L)'
;MSIRTYAVNCNDAWLNTEGDDISGSYVKYKDHQEVVAALEAKCAALAAENELARKAVQAFCDVVGDNTEVIAEEVGRDGVLVILGAMKATGNISATDAFLAEIRAEARNEGINYTASRLAAAFNHGFINKSLREVFDVTRMILSAKEELANEPHPIDGLSGEYAEKSLEEWAEQIRKGGKQ
;
A
#
# COMPACT_ATOMS: atom_id res chain seq x y z
N MET A 1 0.81 2.46 -9.89
CA MET A 1 1.06 2.53 -11.37
C MET A 1 1.14 4.00 -11.78
N SER A 2 2.12 4.43 -12.58
CA SER A 2 2.24 5.83 -13.02
C SER A 2 2.33 5.92 -14.54
N ILE A 3 1.59 6.86 -15.13
CA ILE A 3 1.61 7.14 -16.56
C ILE A 3 2.65 8.23 -16.82
N ARG A 4 3.57 7.98 -17.74
CA ARG A 4 4.56 8.99 -18.17
C ARG A 4 3.86 10.12 -18.91
N THR A 5 4.11 11.36 -18.47
CA THR A 5 3.63 12.58 -19.10
C THR A 5 4.79 13.38 -19.68
N TYR A 6 4.52 14.13 -20.74
CA TYR A 6 5.53 14.85 -21.52
C TYR A 6 5.11 16.32 -21.72
N ALA A 7 6.05 17.25 -21.61
CA ALA A 7 5.86 18.67 -21.92
C ALA A 7 6.12 18.90 -23.40
N VAL A 8 5.47 19.93 -23.96
CA VAL A 8 5.62 20.33 -25.36
C VAL A 8 6.36 21.65 -25.45
N ASN A 9 7.46 21.70 -26.21
CA ASN A 9 7.95 22.92 -26.84
C ASN A 9 7.87 22.74 -28.36
N CYS A 10 7.87 23.83 -29.11
CA CYS A 10 7.70 23.91 -30.55
C CYS A 10 8.68 23.06 -31.39
N ASN A 11 9.69 22.44 -30.78
CA ASN A 11 10.69 21.61 -31.47
C ASN A 11 10.81 20.16 -31.00
N ASP A 12 10.35 19.75 -29.80
CA ASP A 12 10.42 18.36 -29.32
C ASP A 12 9.61 18.14 -28.02
N ALA A 13 9.27 16.89 -27.71
CA ALA A 13 8.61 16.49 -26.46
C ALA A 13 9.58 15.76 -25.52
N TRP A 14 9.69 16.23 -24.28
CA TRP A 14 10.55 15.67 -23.22
C TRP A 14 9.72 15.25 -22.00
N LEU A 15 10.27 14.33 -21.20
CA LEU A 15 9.63 13.86 -19.96
C LEU A 15 9.39 15.04 -19.02
N ASN A 16 8.18 15.13 -18.45
CA ASN A 16 7.88 16.10 -17.41
C ASN A 16 8.65 15.79 -16.14
N THR A 17 9.12 16.85 -15.49
CA THR A 17 9.82 16.85 -14.20
C THR A 17 9.00 17.61 -13.14
N GLU A 18 9.32 17.39 -11.87
CA GLU A 18 8.65 18.09 -10.77
C GLU A 18 8.87 19.61 -10.87
N GLY A 19 7.77 20.35 -11.06
CA GLY A 19 7.77 21.80 -11.20
C GLY A 19 7.46 22.33 -12.61
N ASP A 20 7.37 21.44 -13.61
CA ASP A 20 6.97 21.83 -14.97
C ASP A 20 5.49 22.22 -15.05
N ASP A 21 5.17 23.22 -15.89
CA ASP A 21 3.78 23.61 -16.17
C ASP A 21 3.07 22.48 -16.92
N ILE A 22 2.16 21.80 -16.22
CA ILE A 22 1.43 20.64 -16.72
C ILE A 22 0.23 20.99 -17.60
N SER A 23 -0.11 22.28 -17.75
CA SER A 23 -1.32 22.73 -18.45
C SER A 23 -1.35 22.32 -19.94
N GLY A 24 -0.21 21.98 -20.54
CA GLY A 24 -0.06 21.47 -21.91
C GLY A 24 0.57 20.07 -22.02
N SER A 25 0.56 19.26 -20.96
CA SER A 25 1.22 17.94 -20.98
C SER A 25 0.44 16.89 -21.80
N TYR A 26 1.16 16.03 -22.52
CA TYR A 26 0.59 14.91 -23.29
C TYR A 26 1.14 13.57 -22.81
N VAL A 27 0.34 12.52 -22.99
CA VAL A 27 0.74 11.13 -22.75
C VAL A 27 0.95 10.45 -24.09
N LYS A 28 2.07 9.74 -24.27
CA LYS A 28 2.23 8.90 -25.46
C LYS A 28 1.23 7.76 -25.39
N TYR A 29 0.49 7.54 -26.48
CA TYR A 29 -0.54 6.50 -26.55
C TYR A 29 -0.02 5.13 -26.10
N LYS A 30 1.24 4.79 -26.42
CA LYS A 30 1.90 3.57 -25.98
C LYS A 30 2.00 3.45 -24.45
N ASP A 31 2.41 4.52 -23.75
CA ASP A 31 2.51 4.52 -22.29
C ASP A 31 1.14 4.35 -21.63
N HIS A 32 0.11 4.97 -22.20
CA HIS A 32 -1.28 4.76 -21.77
C HIS A 32 -1.73 3.31 -21.99
N GLN A 33 -1.48 2.74 -23.18
CA GLN A 33 -1.83 1.35 -23.48
C GLN A 33 -1.15 0.35 -22.54
N GLU A 34 0.12 0.58 -22.19
CA GLU A 34 0.86 -0.28 -21.26
C GLU A 34 0.21 -0.27 -19.86
N VAL A 35 -0.19 0.90 -19.36
CA VAL A 35 -0.87 1.01 -18.05
C VAL A 35 -2.27 0.38 -18.10
N VAL A 36 -3.03 0.62 -19.16
CA VAL A 36 -4.36 0.00 -19.33
C VAL A 36 -4.26 -1.52 -19.36
N ALA A 37 -3.34 -2.08 -20.14
CA ALA A 37 -3.14 -3.53 -20.22
C ALA A 37 -2.74 -4.12 -18.86
N ALA A 38 -1.89 -3.43 -18.09
CA ALA A 38 -1.51 -3.85 -16.74
C ALA A 38 -2.69 -3.82 -15.76
N LEU A 39 -3.55 -2.81 -15.83
CA LEU A 39 -4.76 -2.72 -15.01
C LEU A 39 -5.78 -3.80 -15.39
N GLU A 40 -6.02 -4.01 -16.67
CA GLU A 40 -6.91 -5.07 -17.17
C GLU A 40 -6.45 -6.45 -16.70
N ALA A 41 -5.14 -6.72 -16.72
CA ALA A 41 -4.58 -7.97 -16.22
C ALA A 41 -4.82 -8.15 -14.70
N LYS A 42 -4.66 -7.10 -13.89
CA LYS A 42 -4.97 -7.14 -12.45
C LYS A 42 -6.45 -7.37 -12.18
N CYS A 43 -7.32 -6.66 -12.91
CA CYS A 43 -8.77 -6.84 -12.80
C CYS A 43 -9.20 -8.25 -13.20
N ALA A 44 -8.62 -8.82 -14.26
CA ALA A 44 -8.91 -10.19 -14.68
C ALA A 44 -8.48 -11.22 -13.62
N ALA A 45 -7.31 -11.01 -12.98
CA ALA A 45 -6.85 -11.88 -11.89
C ALA A 45 -7.79 -11.82 -10.67
N LEU A 46 -8.19 -10.62 -10.24
CA LEU A 46 -9.14 -10.44 -9.13
C LEU A 46 -10.53 -11.00 -9.47
N ALA A 47 -10.99 -10.87 -10.72
CA ALA A 47 -12.27 -11.44 -11.15
C ALA A 47 -12.24 -12.98 -11.15
N ALA A 48 -11.15 -13.59 -11.60
CA ALA A 48 -10.98 -15.05 -11.57
C ALA A 48 -10.96 -15.58 -10.13
N GLU A 49 -10.27 -14.89 -9.22
CA GLU A 49 -10.22 -15.19 -7.79
C GLU A 49 -11.59 -15.06 -7.12
N ASN A 50 -12.33 -13.98 -7.41
CA ASN A 50 -13.70 -13.80 -6.92
C ASN A 50 -14.67 -14.87 -7.43
N GLU A 51 -14.55 -15.30 -8.68
CA GLU A 51 -15.37 -16.39 -9.22
C GLU A 51 -15.07 -17.73 -8.54
N LEU A 52 -13.80 -17.99 -8.17
CA LEU A 52 -13.43 -19.15 -7.37
C LEU A 52 -14.03 -19.10 -5.97
N ALA A 53 -13.93 -17.95 -5.30
CA ALA A 53 -14.53 -17.74 -3.98
C ALA A 53 -16.05 -17.90 -4.02
N ARG A 54 -16.73 -17.34 -5.03
CA ARG A 54 -18.18 -17.49 -5.24
C ARG A 54 -18.57 -18.95 -5.43
N LYS A 55 -17.82 -19.72 -6.23
CA LYS A 55 -18.06 -21.16 -6.42
C LYS A 55 -17.90 -21.95 -5.13
N ALA A 56 -16.90 -21.63 -4.32
CA ALA A 56 -16.69 -22.29 -3.02
C ALA A 56 -17.84 -21.98 -2.05
N VAL A 57 -18.30 -20.73 -1.99
CA VAL A 57 -19.47 -20.34 -1.18
C VAL A 57 -20.74 -21.02 -1.69
N GLN A 58 -20.95 -21.09 -3.00
CA GLN A 58 -22.11 -21.80 -3.57
C GLN A 58 -22.09 -23.29 -3.19
N ALA A 59 -20.95 -23.97 -3.35
CA ALA A 59 -20.82 -25.36 -2.95
C ALA A 59 -21.10 -25.57 -1.45
N PHE A 60 -20.68 -24.63 -0.60
CA PHE A 60 -21.02 -24.66 0.82
C PHE A 60 -22.52 -24.44 1.07
N CYS A 61 -23.13 -23.45 0.40
CA CYS A 61 -24.56 -23.16 0.52
C CYS A 61 -25.45 -24.30 0.02
N ASP A 62 -25.08 -24.97 -1.08
CA ASP A 62 -25.82 -26.12 -1.61
C ASP A 62 -25.79 -27.29 -0.59
N VAL A 63 -24.63 -27.53 0.03
CA VAL A 63 -24.47 -28.58 1.06
C VAL A 63 -25.24 -28.27 2.35
N VAL A 64 -25.27 -27.01 2.77
CA VAL A 64 -25.90 -26.59 4.04
C VAL A 64 -27.40 -26.33 3.87
N GLY A 65 -27.83 -25.81 2.72
CA GLY A 65 -29.22 -25.48 2.42
C GLY A 65 -30.13 -26.70 2.33
N ASP A 66 -29.59 -27.83 1.87
CA ASP A 66 -30.37 -29.06 1.72
C ASP A 66 -30.49 -29.86 3.03
N ASN A 67 -29.59 -29.72 4.01
CA ASN A 67 -29.44 -30.75 5.05
C ASN A 67 -29.08 -30.23 6.46
N THR A 68 -30.04 -29.77 7.26
CA THR A 68 -29.78 -29.66 8.72
C THR A 68 -29.73 -31.04 9.43
N GLU A 69 -30.33 -32.09 8.84
CA GLU A 69 -30.38 -33.45 9.44
C GLU A 69 -29.60 -34.54 8.68
N VAL A 70 -29.13 -34.32 7.44
CA VAL A 70 -28.69 -35.39 6.51
C VAL A 70 -27.19 -35.30 6.11
N ILE A 71 -26.44 -34.25 6.52
CA ILE A 71 -25.01 -34.04 6.14
C ILE A 71 -24.09 -35.23 6.45
N ALA A 72 -24.45 -36.10 7.40
CA ALA A 72 -23.64 -37.25 7.78
C ALA A 72 -23.77 -38.48 6.84
N GLU A 73 -24.88 -38.65 6.12
CA GLU A 73 -25.13 -39.85 5.28
C GLU A 73 -24.93 -39.63 3.77
N GLU A 74 -25.19 -38.44 3.22
CA GLU A 74 -25.28 -38.28 1.75
C GLU A 74 -24.01 -37.81 1.02
N VAL A 75 -23.19 -36.94 1.63
CA VAL A 75 -22.09 -36.30 0.89
C VAL A 75 -20.87 -37.23 0.73
N GLY A 76 -20.79 -38.27 1.56
CA GLY A 76 -19.69 -39.21 1.57
C GLY A 76 -18.33 -38.56 1.86
N ARG A 77 -17.31 -39.38 2.06
CA ARG A 77 -15.95 -38.90 2.29
C ARG A 77 -15.43 -38.04 1.12
N ASP A 78 -15.82 -38.37 -0.10
CA ASP A 78 -15.32 -37.73 -1.31
C ASP A 78 -15.88 -36.31 -1.49
N GLY A 79 -17.17 -36.08 -1.17
CA GLY A 79 -17.73 -34.73 -1.23
C GLY A 79 -17.15 -33.80 -0.15
N VAL A 80 -16.85 -34.32 1.05
CA VAL A 80 -16.11 -33.58 2.08
C VAL A 80 -14.71 -33.19 1.61
N LEU A 81 -14.01 -34.08 0.89
CA LEU A 81 -12.69 -33.78 0.33
C LEU A 81 -12.73 -32.70 -0.77
N VAL A 82 -13.79 -32.69 -1.59
CA VAL A 82 -14.01 -31.62 -2.58
C VAL A 82 -14.23 -30.27 -1.89
N ILE A 83 -15.04 -30.23 -0.82
CA ILE A 83 -15.28 -29.01 -0.03
C ILE A 83 -13.99 -28.52 0.61
N LEU A 84 -13.23 -29.40 1.28
CA LEU A 84 -11.94 -29.04 1.88
C LEU A 84 -10.93 -28.57 0.83
N GLY A 85 -10.90 -29.18 -0.34
CA GLY A 85 -10.07 -28.75 -1.47
C GLY A 85 -10.44 -27.36 -1.98
N ALA A 86 -11.73 -27.10 -2.17
CA ALA A 86 -12.26 -25.81 -2.59
C ALA A 86 -11.99 -24.72 -1.53
N MET A 87 -12.23 -25.00 -0.24
CA MET A 87 -11.93 -24.08 0.86
C MET A 87 -10.43 -23.77 0.95
N LYS A 88 -9.57 -24.79 0.80
CA LYS A 88 -8.11 -24.60 0.81
C LYS A 88 -7.63 -23.75 -0.38
N ALA A 89 -8.23 -23.93 -1.56
CA ALA A 89 -7.95 -23.09 -2.72
C ALA A 89 -8.47 -21.66 -2.54
N THR A 90 -9.61 -21.48 -1.86
CA THR A 90 -10.21 -20.16 -1.56
C THR A 90 -9.42 -19.39 -0.51
N GLY A 91 -8.72 -20.07 0.40
CA GLY A 91 -7.83 -19.41 1.37
C GLY A 91 -6.55 -18.84 0.76
N ASN A 92 -6.21 -19.20 -0.48
CA ASN A 92 -5.04 -18.67 -1.18
C ASN A 92 -5.48 -17.51 -2.10
N ILE A 93 -5.72 -16.34 -1.51
CA ILE A 93 -6.21 -15.14 -2.20
C ILE A 93 -5.03 -14.28 -2.68
N SER A 94 -4.12 -14.91 -3.43
CA SER A 94 -2.83 -14.33 -3.82
C SER A 94 -2.93 -13.03 -4.64
N ALA A 95 -3.99 -12.86 -5.45
CA ALA A 95 -4.14 -11.64 -6.25
C ALA A 95 -4.59 -10.48 -5.36
N THR A 96 -5.49 -10.73 -4.40
CA THR A 96 -5.87 -9.76 -3.37
C THR A 96 -4.69 -9.44 -2.44
N ASP A 97 -3.91 -10.42 -2.01
CA ASP A 97 -2.72 -10.19 -1.16
C ASP A 97 -1.70 -9.30 -1.87
N ALA A 98 -1.43 -9.57 -3.16
CA ALA A 98 -0.54 -8.74 -3.98
C ALA A 98 -1.08 -7.31 -4.13
N PHE A 99 -2.39 -7.16 -4.33
CA PHE A 99 -3.04 -5.85 -4.42
C PHE A 99 -2.97 -5.07 -3.09
N LEU A 100 -3.25 -5.73 -1.96
CA LEU A 100 -3.12 -5.13 -0.63
C LEU A 100 -1.68 -4.75 -0.30
N ALA A 101 -0.70 -5.54 -0.76
CA ALA A 101 0.72 -5.22 -0.60
C ALA A 101 1.09 -3.95 -1.38
N GLU A 102 0.59 -3.79 -2.61
CA GLU A 102 0.79 -2.57 -3.41
C GLU A 102 0.17 -1.34 -2.73
N ILE A 103 -1.09 -1.43 -2.29
CA ILE A 103 -1.76 -0.33 -1.56
C ILE A 103 -0.97 0.02 -0.30
N ARG A 104 -0.52 -0.99 0.46
CA ARG A 104 0.25 -0.76 1.68
C ARG A 104 1.59 -0.10 1.40
N ALA A 105 2.25 -0.44 0.30
CA ALA A 105 3.48 0.21 -0.13
C ALA A 105 3.24 1.69 -0.51
N GLU A 106 2.16 1.97 -1.26
CA GLU A 106 1.77 3.32 -1.62
C GLU A 106 1.42 4.17 -0.38
N ALA A 107 0.58 3.65 0.51
CA ALA A 107 0.21 4.32 1.76
C ALA A 107 1.42 4.64 2.66
N ARG A 108 2.41 3.75 2.72
CA ARG A 108 3.68 3.99 3.44
C ARG A 108 4.46 5.15 2.81
N ASN A 109 4.58 5.17 1.48
CA ASN A 109 5.26 6.25 0.76
C ASN A 109 4.57 7.60 0.97
N GLU A 110 3.23 7.63 0.95
CA GLU A 110 2.44 8.81 1.26
C GLU A 110 2.64 9.29 2.70
N GLY A 111 2.62 8.36 3.68
CA GLY A 111 2.86 8.69 5.09
C GLY A 111 4.25 9.29 5.34
N ILE A 112 5.28 8.74 4.68
CA ILE A 112 6.65 9.28 4.73
C ILE A 112 6.71 10.70 4.16
N ASN A 113 6.13 10.90 2.96
CA ASN A 113 6.05 12.21 2.32
C ASN A 113 5.35 13.23 3.21
N TYR A 114 4.22 12.84 3.78
CA TYR A 114 3.45 13.69 4.67
C TYR A 114 4.27 14.08 5.90
N THR A 115 4.97 13.14 6.53
CA THR A 115 5.81 13.39 7.71
C THR A 115 6.95 14.36 7.39
N ALA A 116 7.70 14.11 6.31
CA ALA A 116 8.77 15.00 5.85
C ALA A 116 8.25 16.41 5.54
N SER A 117 7.08 16.51 4.89
CA SER A 117 6.44 17.79 4.56
C SER A 117 6.02 18.56 5.82
N ARG A 118 5.47 17.88 6.83
CA ARG A 118 5.09 18.49 8.11
C ARG A 118 6.31 18.99 8.87
N LEU A 119 7.42 18.25 8.86
CA LEU A 119 8.69 18.68 9.47
C LEU A 119 9.22 19.96 8.78
N ALA A 120 9.30 19.95 7.46
CA ALA A 120 9.76 21.10 6.68
C ALA A 120 8.87 22.34 6.91
N ALA A 121 7.55 22.16 6.93
CA ALA A 121 6.61 23.23 7.22
C ALA A 121 6.78 23.78 8.65
N ALA A 122 6.97 22.90 9.65
CA ALA A 122 7.19 23.33 11.02
C ALA A 122 8.44 24.22 11.17
N PHE A 123 9.52 23.90 10.45
CA PHE A 123 10.71 24.75 10.39
C PHE A 123 10.44 26.08 9.68
N ASN A 124 9.84 26.06 8.48
CA ASN A 124 9.57 27.28 7.71
C ASN A 124 8.64 28.27 8.43
N HIS A 125 7.77 27.78 9.31
CA HIS A 125 6.87 28.59 10.13
C HIS A 125 7.42 28.91 11.53
N GLY A 126 8.68 28.55 11.82
CA GLY A 126 9.37 28.94 13.06
C GLY A 126 9.01 28.12 14.30
N PHE A 127 8.34 26.98 14.15
CA PHE A 127 8.06 26.06 15.27
C PHE A 127 9.29 25.27 15.72
N ILE A 128 10.32 25.17 14.87
CA ILE A 128 11.55 24.44 15.14
C ILE A 128 12.72 25.43 15.17
N ASN A 129 13.36 25.55 16.33
CA ASN A 129 14.54 26.39 16.53
C ASN A 129 15.84 25.57 16.36
N LYS A 130 16.09 25.11 15.12
CA LYS A 130 17.30 24.37 14.72
C LYS A 130 17.92 24.99 13.46
N SER A 131 19.14 24.60 13.13
CA SER A 131 19.77 25.10 11.89
C SER A 131 19.11 24.49 10.65
N LEU A 132 19.15 25.22 9.53
CA LEU A 132 18.70 24.71 8.23
C LEU A 132 19.35 23.37 7.87
N ARG A 133 20.64 23.20 8.20
CA ARG A 133 21.38 21.96 7.93
C ARG A 133 20.81 20.78 8.70
N GLU A 134 20.55 20.93 10.00
CA GLU A 134 19.97 19.87 10.82
C GLU A 134 18.58 19.46 10.31
N VAL A 135 17.71 20.44 10.01
CA VAL A 135 16.37 20.14 9.50
C VAL A 135 16.42 19.50 8.12
N PHE A 136 17.33 19.94 7.25
CA PHE A 136 17.56 19.31 5.95
C PHE A 136 17.98 17.85 6.09
N ASP A 137 18.95 17.56 6.96
CA ASP A 137 19.43 16.19 7.16
C ASP A 137 18.33 15.27 7.72
N VAL A 138 17.52 15.74 8.68
CA VAL A 138 16.40 14.96 9.23
C VAL A 138 15.29 14.77 8.19
N THR A 139 14.95 15.81 7.42
CA THR A 139 13.93 15.70 6.36
C THR A 139 14.37 14.71 5.29
N ARG A 140 15.65 14.75 4.90
CA ARG A 140 16.25 13.78 3.97
C ARG A 140 16.25 12.37 4.54
N MET A 141 16.59 12.19 5.81
CA MET A 141 16.55 10.90 6.51
C MET A 141 15.13 10.31 6.52
N ILE A 142 14.09 11.12 6.74
CA ILE A 142 12.70 10.65 6.66
C ILE A 142 12.38 10.20 5.23
N LEU A 143 12.77 10.97 4.21
CA LEU A 143 12.51 10.62 2.82
C LEU A 143 13.27 9.36 2.35
N SER A 144 14.47 9.10 2.86
CA SER A 144 15.24 7.89 2.53
C SER A 144 14.60 6.61 3.03
N ALA A 145 13.72 6.70 4.04
CA ALA A 145 12.95 5.55 4.52
C ALA A 145 12.14 4.85 3.41
N LYS A 146 11.78 5.55 2.32
CA LYS A 146 11.10 4.92 1.17
C LYS A 146 11.95 3.82 0.53
N GLU A 147 13.25 4.07 0.39
CA GLU A 147 14.19 3.11 -0.19
C GLU A 147 14.44 1.95 0.79
N GLU A 148 14.47 2.24 2.09
CA GLU A 148 14.59 1.22 3.15
C GLU A 148 13.38 0.27 3.13
N LEU A 149 12.16 0.83 3.14
CA LEU A 149 10.91 0.06 3.10
C LEU A 149 10.73 -0.78 1.82
N ALA A 150 11.30 -0.34 0.70
CA ALA A 150 11.24 -1.07 -0.55
C ALA A 150 12.19 -2.29 -0.59
N ASN A 151 13.26 -2.27 0.22
CA ASN A 151 14.33 -3.26 0.18
C ASN A 151 14.35 -4.20 1.40
N GLU A 152 13.54 -3.97 2.43
CA GLU A 152 13.54 -4.79 3.65
C GLU A 152 12.66 -6.06 3.55
N PRO A 153 13.24 -7.26 3.73
CA PRO A 153 12.49 -8.53 3.73
C PRO A 153 11.88 -8.94 5.09
N HIS A 154 12.08 -8.16 6.15
CA HIS A 154 11.75 -8.54 7.54
C HIS A 154 10.78 -7.54 8.20
N PRO A 155 10.14 -7.89 9.35
CA PRO A 155 9.25 -6.97 10.03
C PRO A 155 9.98 -5.68 10.38
N ILE A 156 9.42 -4.57 9.93
CA ILE A 156 10.04 -3.25 10.04
C ILE A 156 9.67 -2.69 11.41
N ASP A 157 10.67 -2.59 12.28
CA ASP A 157 10.54 -1.95 13.59
C ASP A 157 10.16 -0.47 13.40
N GLY A 158 9.27 0.04 14.25
CA GLY A 158 8.80 1.43 14.21
C GLY A 158 7.54 1.71 13.37
N LEU A 159 7.06 0.79 12.52
CA LEU A 159 5.80 0.99 11.77
C LEU A 159 4.55 1.02 12.67
N SER A 160 4.61 0.40 13.85
CA SER A 160 3.51 0.41 14.83
C SER A 160 3.30 1.78 15.47
N GLY A 161 4.31 2.66 15.44
CA GLY A 161 4.32 3.92 16.18
C GLY A 161 4.71 3.78 17.66
N GLU A 162 4.83 2.56 18.19
CA GLU A 162 5.08 2.31 19.62
C GLU A 162 6.35 3.01 20.14
N TYR A 163 7.43 3.00 19.33
CA TYR A 163 8.66 3.72 19.68
C TYR A 163 8.44 5.24 19.81
N ALA A 164 7.67 5.82 18.87
CA ALA A 164 7.37 7.25 18.88
C ALA A 164 6.46 7.63 20.06
N GLU A 165 5.43 6.81 20.34
CA GLU A 165 4.52 7.01 21.47
C GLU A 165 5.27 6.94 22.80
N LYS A 166 6.11 5.92 23.00
CA LYS A 166 6.95 5.80 24.19
C LYS A 166 7.90 6.97 24.35
N SER A 167 8.53 7.40 23.26
CA SER A 167 9.42 8.57 23.28
C SER A 167 8.68 9.84 23.69
N LEU A 168 7.44 10.04 23.23
CA LEU A 168 6.61 11.18 23.63
C LEU A 168 6.30 11.15 25.13
N GLU A 169 5.97 9.99 25.70
CA GLU A 169 5.75 9.83 27.15
C GLU A 169 7.02 10.19 27.95
N GLU A 170 8.18 9.70 27.52
CA GLU A 170 9.47 9.97 28.16
C GLU A 170 9.83 11.46 28.09
N TRP A 171 9.63 12.11 26.94
CA TRP A 171 9.92 13.54 26.78
C TRP A 171 8.93 14.39 27.58
N ALA A 172 7.64 14.04 27.61
CA ALA A 172 6.65 14.73 28.43
C ALA A 172 7.01 14.66 29.92
N GLU A 173 7.53 13.52 30.38
CA GLU A 173 8.03 13.35 31.75
C GLU A 173 9.27 14.21 32.03
N GLN A 174 10.22 14.27 31.10
CA GLN A 174 11.39 15.14 31.22
C GLN A 174 11.00 16.62 31.30
N ILE A 175 10.03 17.06 30.48
CA ILE A 175 9.49 18.43 30.51
C ILE A 175 8.85 18.73 31.87
N ARG A 176 8.02 17.81 32.43
CA ARG A 176 7.42 17.97 33.76
C ARG A 176 8.45 18.13 34.88
N LYS A 177 9.61 17.49 34.74
CA LYS A 177 10.73 17.56 35.68
C LYS A 177 11.66 18.76 35.47
N GLY A 178 11.37 19.63 34.51
CA GLY A 178 12.20 20.80 34.20
C GLY A 178 13.47 20.48 33.39
N GLY A 179 13.48 19.37 32.65
CA GLY A 179 14.54 19.05 31.71
C GLY A 179 14.71 20.17 30.66
N LYS A 180 15.95 20.54 30.36
CA LYS A 180 16.27 21.46 29.27
C LYS A 180 16.49 20.67 27.98
N GLN A 181 16.03 21.24 26.87
CA GLN A 181 16.23 20.76 25.51
C GLN A 181 17.68 20.94 25.05
#